data_AF-A0A921IKQ5-F1
#
_entry.id   AF-A0A921IKQ5-F1
#
_cell.length_a   1.000
_cell.length_b   1.000
_cell.length_c   1.000
_cell.angle_alpha   90.00
_cell.angle_beta   90.00
_cell.angle_gamma   90.00
#
_symmetry.space_group_name_H-M   'P 1'
#
loop_
_entity.id
_entity.type
_entity.pdbx_description
1 polymer ?
#
loop_
_entity_poly.entity_id
_entity_poly.type
_entity_poly.pdbx_seq_one_letter_code
_entity_poly.pdbx_strand_id
1 'polypeptide(L)'
;MKDKASQQFYEAVSEALKNRGFSTHFTEEGELAVRHDKVPGNLKLLCTIGENGVVYCSSSDFKNPFKKKLLEEVLESIYEVAPPTRQQSASPKRSRGNLERG
;
A
#
# COMPACT_ATOMS: atom_id res chain seq x y z
N MET A 1 6.23 18.05 4.51
CA MET A 1 7.27 17.03 4.77
C MET A 1 6.52 15.77 5.18
N LYS A 2 6.61 14.67 4.42
CA LYS A 2 5.97 13.41 4.84
C LYS A 2 6.62 12.92 6.13
N ASP A 3 5.82 12.41 7.06
CA ASP A 3 6.31 11.89 8.33
C ASP A 3 7.34 10.78 8.13
N LYS A 4 8.32 10.70 9.05
CA LYS A 4 9.42 9.72 9.02
C LYS A 4 8.89 8.27 8.98
N ALA A 5 7.70 8.02 9.53
CA ALA A 5 7.03 6.73 9.46
C ALA A 5 6.56 6.39 8.03
N SER A 6 5.95 7.35 7.34
CA SER A 6 5.49 7.19 5.96
C SER A 6 6.66 6.96 5.00
N GLN A 7 7.79 7.63 5.22
CA GLN A 7 9.00 7.42 4.41
C GLN A 7 9.58 6.00 4.57
N GLN A 8 9.75 5.53 5.82
CA GLN A 8 10.21 4.16 6.09
C GLN A 8 9.28 3.10 5.50
N PHE A 9 7.96 3.34 5.53
CA PHE A 9 6.99 2.46 4.89
C PHE A 9 7.22 2.37 3.38
N TYR A 10 7.32 3.52 2.68
CA TYR A 10 7.56 3.50 1.23
C TYR A 10 8.90 2.87 0.86
N GLU A 11 9.94 3.07 1.67
CA GLU A 11 11.25 2.44 1.44
C GLU A 11 11.16 0.91 1.56
N ALA A 12 10.51 0.40 2.60
CA ALA A 12 10.33 -1.04 2.80
C ALA A 12 9.45 -1.66 1.69
N VAL A 13 8.35 -1.01 1.29
CA VAL A 13 7.52 -1.46 0.16
C VAL A 13 8.31 -1.43 -1.16
N SER A 14 9.12 -0.39 -1.37
CA SER A 14 9.98 -0.26 -2.53
C SER A 14 11.00 -1.40 -2.63
N GLU A 15 11.60 -1.80 -1.51
CA GLU A 15 12.54 -2.92 -1.46
C GLU A 15 11.87 -4.27 -1.75
N ALA A 16 10.70 -4.53 -1.14
CA ALA A 16 9.92 -5.74 -1.41
C ALA A 16 9.52 -5.86 -2.89
N LEU A 17 9.08 -4.74 -3.47
CA LEU A 17 8.71 -4.67 -4.89
C LEU A 17 9.92 -4.90 -5.82
N LYS A 18 11.09 -4.34 -5.49
CA LYS A 18 12.33 -4.58 -6.25
C LYS A 18 12.72 -6.05 -6.25
N ASN A 19 12.61 -6.74 -5.12
CA ASN A 19 12.89 -8.19 -5.02
C ASN A 19 11.99 -9.03 -5.93
N ARG A 20 10.78 -8.54 -6.24
CA ARG A 20 9.83 -9.18 -7.16
C ARG A 20 9.97 -8.71 -8.62
N GLY A 21 10.91 -7.82 -8.93
CA GLY A 21 11.19 -7.33 -10.28
C GLY A 21 10.36 -6.10 -10.70
N PHE A 22 9.76 -5.40 -9.74
CA PHE A 22 9.12 -4.11 -9.97
C PHE A 22 10.12 -2.97 -9.79
N SER A 23 9.82 -1.83 -10.42
CA SER A 23 10.54 -0.58 -10.23
C SER A 23 9.62 0.46 -9.61
N THR A 24 10.16 1.29 -8.72
CA THR A 24 9.38 2.26 -7.95
C THR A 24 10.01 3.65 -8.07
N HIS A 25 9.18 4.69 -8.03
CA HIS A 25 9.63 6.08 -7.93
C HIS A 25 8.62 6.91 -7.13
N PHE A 26 9.09 8.00 -6.52
CA PHE A 26 8.20 8.93 -5.82
C PHE A 26 7.57 9.91 -6.82
N THR A 27 6.26 10.11 -6.70
CA THR A 27 5.53 11.14 -7.44
C THR A 27 5.75 12.53 -6.82
N GLU A 28 5.33 13.58 -7.52
CA GLU A 28 5.37 14.97 -6.99
C GLU A 28 4.51 15.13 -5.73
N GLU A 29 3.46 14.32 -5.61
CA GLU A 29 2.58 14.21 -4.43
C GLU A 29 3.21 13.36 -3.30
N GLY A 30 4.41 12.83 -3.55
CA GLY A 30 5.20 12.03 -2.62
C GLY A 30 4.72 10.58 -2.48
N GLU A 31 3.79 10.12 -3.32
CA GLU A 31 3.30 8.75 -3.33
C GLU A 31 4.28 7.82 -4.05
N LEU A 32 4.16 6.51 -3.83
CA LEU A 32 5.06 5.54 -4.44
C LEU A 32 4.43 4.96 -5.71
N ALA A 33 4.90 5.40 -6.87
CA ALA A 33 4.45 4.91 -8.16
C ALA A 33 5.22 3.65 -8.58
N VAL A 34 4.48 2.58 -8.87
CA VAL A 34 5.00 1.24 -9.19
C VAL A 34 4.93 0.98 -10.69
N ARG A 35 6.02 0.46 -11.23
CA ARG A 35 6.24 0.14 -12.64
C ARG A 35 6.71 -1.30 -12.74
N HIS A 36 6.39 -1.98 -13.83
CA HIS A 36 6.89 -3.34 -14.08
C HIS A 36 7.60 -3.40 -15.42
N ASP A 37 8.88 -3.74 -15.40
CA ASP A 37 9.77 -3.65 -16.57
C ASP A 37 9.41 -4.69 -17.65
N LYS A 38 8.74 -5.79 -17.28
CA LYS A 38 8.33 -6.84 -18.22
C LYS A 38 7.00 -6.59 -18.92
N VAL A 39 6.37 -5.41 -18.78
CA VAL A 39 5.17 -5.06 -19.57
C VAL A 39 5.63 -4.41 -20.87
N PRO A 40 5.61 -5.12 -22.02
CA PRO A 40 5.97 -4.50 -23.30
C PRO A 40 4.94 -3.42 -23.68
N GLY A 41 5.41 -2.19 -23.92
CA GLY A 41 4.60 -1.06 -24.40
C GLY A 41 4.69 0.23 -23.55
N ASN A 42 3.78 1.17 -23.82
CA ASN A 42 3.71 2.48 -23.13
C ASN A 42 3.05 2.43 -21.73
N LEU A 43 2.68 1.24 -21.26
CA LEU A 43 2.06 1.04 -19.95
C LEU A 43 3.13 0.84 -18.89
N LYS A 44 3.86 1.92 -18.64
CA LYS A 44 4.95 1.95 -17.67
C LYS A 44 4.49 2.12 -16.22
N LEU A 45 3.24 2.50 -15.97
CA LEU A 45 2.71 2.71 -14.61
C LEU A 45 1.64 1.65 -14.33
N LEU A 46 1.84 0.86 -13.27
CA LEU A 46 0.94 -0.20 -12.85
C LEU A 46 -0.08 0.32 -11.84
N CYS A 47 0.42 1.01 -10.81
CA CYS A 47 -0.39 1.60 -9.75
C CYS A 47 0.43 2.63 -8.97
N THR A 48 -0.26 3.40 -8.14
CA THR A 48 0.32 4.31 -7.16
C THR A 48 -0.07 3.87 -5.77
N ILE A 49 0.89 3.86 -4.84
CA ILE A 49 0.68 3.48 -3.44
C ILE A 49 0.68 4.77 -2.62
N GLY A 50 -0.48 5.06 -2.04
CA GLY A 50 -0.68 6.16 -1.12
C GLY A 50 -0.36 5.78 0.33
N GLU A 51 -0.72 6.66 1.26
CA GLU A 51 -0.53 6.42 2.69
C GLU A 51 -1.29 5.18 3.16
N ASN A 52 -0.72 4.51 4.17
CA ASN A 52 -1.27 3.28 4.77
C ASN A 52 -1.46 2.12 3.78
N GLY A 53 -0.79 2.14 2.62
CA GLY A 53 -0.82 1.05 1.65
C GLY A 53 -2.06 1.05 0.73
N VAL A 54 -2.77 2.17 0.63
CA VAL A 54 -3.86 2.32 -0.36
C VAL A 54 -3.28 2.28 -1.77
N VAL A 55 -3.83 1.41 -2.63
CA VAL A 55 -3.37 1.25 -4.02
C VAL A 55 -4.37 1.87 -4.99
N TYR A 56 -3.92 2.82 -5.79
CA TYR A 56 -4.67 3.45 -6.87
C TYR A 56 -4.23 2.87 -8.23
N CYS A 57 -5.19 2.40 -9.02
CA CYS A 57 -4.95 1.87 -10.37
C CYS A 57 -6.14 2.18 -11.29
N SER A 58 -5.98 2.02 -12.61
CA SER A 58 -7.09 2.23 -13.53
C SER A 58 -8.07 1.06 -13.45
N SER A 59 -9.37 1.34 -13.48
CA SER A 59 -10.40 0.29 -13.57
C SER A 59 -10.22 -0.61 -14.81
N SER A 60 -9.58 -0.10 -15.86
CA SER A 60 -9.27 -0.85 -17.07
C SER A 60 -8.15 -1.89 -16.86
N ASP A 61 -7.31 -1.73 -15.83
CA ASP A 61 -6.22 -2.66 -15.53
C ASP A 61 -6.77 -4.01 -15.03
N PHE A 62 -7.91 -4.01 -14.34
CA PHE A 62 -8.61 -5.25 -13.91
C PHE A 62 -9.18 -6.06 -15.06
N LYS A 63 -9.40 -5.44 -16.23
CA LYS A 63 -9.88 -6.16 -17.43
C LYS A 63 -8.75 -6.96 -18.09
N ASN A 64 -7.49 -6.62 -17.81
CA ASN A 64 -6.33 -7.33 -18.34
C ASN A 64 -5.84 -8.36 -17.29
N PRO A 65 -5.94 -9.67 -17.56
CA PRO A 65 -5.57 -10.71 -16.60
C PRO A 65 -4.08 -10.66 -16.19
N PHE A 66 -3.20 -10.24 -17.09
CA PHE A 66 -1.78 -10.10 -16.79
C PHE A 66 -1.53 -8.95 -15.80
N LYS A 67 -2.16 -7.80 -16.04
CA LYS A 67 -2.05 -6.66 -15.13
C LYS A 67 -2.71 -6.91 -13.78
N LYS A 68 -3.86 -7.59 -13.79
CA LYS A 68 -4.54 -8.00 -12.55
C LYS A 68 -3.60 -8.82 -11.67
N LYS A 69 -2.93 -9.82 -12.24
CA LYS A 69 -1.96 -10.63 -11.50
C LYS A 69 -0.80 -9.80 -10.93
N LEU A 70 -0.27 -8.87 -11.71
CA LEU A 70 0.78 -7.96 -11.23
C LEU A 70 0.29 -7.06 -10.08
N LEU A 71 -0.96 -6.58 -10.13
CA LEU A 71 -1.55 -5.81 -9.04
C LEU A 71 -1.72 -6.66 -7.78
N GLU A 72 -2.09 -7.94 -7.91
CA GLU A 72 -2.16 -8.89 -6.80
C GLU A 72 -0.77 -9.08 -6.15
N GLU A 73 0.30 -9.23 -6.93
CA GLU A 73 1.67 -9.33 -6.41
C GLU A 73 2.15 -8.04 -5.70
N VAL A 74 1.72 -6.87 -6.17
CA VAL A 74 1.98 -5.61 -5.49
C VAL A 74 1.28 -5.56 -4.13
N LEU A 75 0.01 -5.97 -4.06
CA LEU A 75 -0.75 -6.02 -2.82
C LEU A 75 -0.13 -6.99 -1.80
N GLU A 76 0.35 -8.15 -2.25
CA GLU A 76 1.08 -9.09 -1.40
C GLU A 76 2.35 -8.47 -0.81
N SER A 77 3.10 -7.72 -1.62
CA SER A 77 4.33 -7.04 -1.17
C SER A 77 4.05 -5.99 -0.10
N ILE A 78 2.94 -5.25 -0.25
CA ILE A 78 2.49 -4.29 0.76
C ILE A 78 2.09 -5.03 2.04
N TYR A 79 1.38 -6.16 1.92
CA TYR A 79 0.95 -6.99 3.05
C TYR A 79 2.12 -7.60 3.83
N GLU A 80 3.22 -7.97 3.16
CA GLU A 80 4.44 -8.47 3.79
C GLU A 80 5.14 -7.39 4.63
N VAL A 81 5.15 -6.15 4.14
CA VAL A 81 5.86 -5.03 4.77
C VAL A 81 5.04 -4.39 5.89
N ALA A 82 3.77 -4.14 5.63
CA ALA A 82 2.83 -3.62 6.59
C ALA A 82 1.53 -4.42 6.44
N PRO A 83 1.43 -5.58 7.14
CA PRO A 83 0.16 -6.27 7.16
C PRO A 83 -0.89 -5.26 7.65
N PRO A 84 -2.06 -5.19 7.00
CA PRO A 84 -3.15 -4.37 7.48
C PRO A 84 -3.32 -4.79 8.92
N THR A 85 -2.98 -3.88 9.83
CA THR A 85 -3.23 -4.11 11.24
C THR A 85 -4.72 -4.28 11.25
N ARG A 86 -5.17 -5.55 11.40
CA ARG A 86 -6.56 -5.92 11.57
C ARG A 86 -7.13 -4.78 12.37
N GLN A 87 -8.07 -4.05 11.77
CA GLN A 87 -8.65 -2.86 12.38
C GLN A 87 -8.77 -3.13 13.88
N GLN A 88 -8.54 -2.11 14.68
CA GLN A 88 -9.02 -2.01 16.05
C GLN A 88 -10.53 -2.36 16.08
N SER A 89 -10.86 -3.63 15.91
CA SER A 89 -12.17 -4.19 15.95
C SER A 89 -12.35 -4.46 17.43
N ALA A 90 -13.04 -3.53 18.06
CA ALA A 90 -13.35 -3.45 19.48
C ALA A 90 -12.20 -2.97 20.39
N SER A 91 -12.00 -1.66 20.45
CA SER A 91 -12.09 -1.07 21.79
C SER A 91 -13.58 -1.05 22.14
N PRO A 92 -14.10 -1.86 23.09
CA PRO A 92 -15.32 -1.43 23.74
C PRO A 92 -14.96 -0.14 24.46
N LYS A 93 -15.47 0.98 23.97
CA LYS A 93 -15.58 2.20 24.76
C LYS A 93 -16.46 1.87 25.98
N ARG A 94 -15.87 1.35 27.05
CA ARG A 94 -16.48 1.41 28.38
C ARG A 94 -16.16 2.79 28.93
N SER A 95 -16.87 3.79 28.42
CA SER A 95 -17.00 5.07 29.10
C SER A 95 -18.22 5.01 30.02
N ARG A 96 -17.94 5.32 31.30
CA ARG A 96 -18.82 5.86 32.34
C ARG A 96 -19.65 4.88 33.17
N GLY A 97 -19.29 4.88 34.45
CA GLY A 97 -20.09 4.40 35.58
C GLY A 97 -19.34 4.64 36.88
N ASN A 98 -19.24 5.91 37.29
CA ASN A 98 -18.85 6.32 38.64
C ASN A 98 -19.81 5.66 39.66
N LEU A 99 -19.31 5.03 40.71
CA LEU A 99 -19.95 5.13 42.02
C LEU A 99 -18.92 4.96 43.13
N GLU A 100 -18.95 5.96 43.99
CA GLU A 100 -18.05 6.24 45.08
C GLU A 100 -18.28 5.31 46.28
N ARG A 101 -17.30 5.36 47.18
CA ARG A 101 -17.28 4.91 48.58
C ARG A 101 -18.65 4.69 49.25
N GLY A 102 -18.76 3.56 49.95
CA GLY A 102 -19.63 3.31 51.10
C GLY A 102 -18.95 2.32 52.02
#